data_AF-A0A1M3I8C8-F1
#
_entry.id   AF-A0A1M3I8C8-F1
#
_cell.length_a   1.000
_cell.length_b   1.000
_cell.length_c   1.000
_cell.angle_alpha   90.00
_cell.angle_beta   90.00
_cell.angle_gamma   90.00
#
_symmetry.space_group_name_H-M   'P 1'
#
loop_
_entity.id
_entity.type
_entity.pdbx_description
1 polymer ?
#
loop_
_entity_poly.entity_id
_entity_poly.type
_entity_poly.pdbx_seq_one_letter_code
_entity_poly.pdbx_strand_id
1 'polypeptide(L)'
;MKLPILAAAAVLAVLTAPGAAADAPAKPKPQDDIECAAWASVTGSYAEDDTQGDSFAMAFNYFLGRYQAVAGENFGDALTAALNAIDTDPATYERYNQACMPRWQAHGQALQAWADSVSGPAAEDTPES
;
A
#
# COMPACT_ATOMS: atom_id res chain seq x y z
N MET A 1 40.57 45.17 19.27
CA MET A 1 40.27 43.98 20.11
C MET A 1 40.16 42.78 19.19
N LYS A 2 41.03 41.78 19.36
CA LYS A 2 41.13 40.56 18.55
C LYS A 2 40.40 39.43 19.30
N LEU A 3 39.37 38.82 18.71
CA LEU A 3 38.75 37.59 19.24
C LEU A 3 39.48 36.37 18.65
N PRO A 4 39.90 35.40 19.47
CA PRO A 4 40.49 34.15 18.99
C PRO A 4 39.41 33.15 18.55
N ILE A 5 39.63 32.57 17.37
CA ILE A 5 38.88 31.47 16.76
C ILE A 5 39.20 30.18 17.54
N LEU A 6 38.20 29.55 18.14
CA LEU A 6 38.29 28.19 18.66
C LEU A 6 37.69 27.23 17.62
N ALA A 7 38.57 26.51 16.93
CA ALA A 7 38.21 25.42 16.02
C ALA A 7 37.80 24.19 16.84
N ALA A 8 36.51 23.85 16.83
CA ALA A 8 36.02 22.57 17.33
C ALA A 8 36.03 21.55 16.18
N ALA A 9 37.05 20.68 16.16
CA ALA A 9 37.09 19.53 15.28
C ALA A 9 36.15 18.45 15.82
N ALA A 10 34.93 18.36 15.27
CA ALA A 10 34.03 17.25 15.52
C ALA A 10 34.46 16.05 14.67
N VAL A 11 35.18 15.10 15.28
CA VAL A 11 35.43 13.77 14.72
C VAL A 11 34.12 12.99 14.81
N LEU A 12 33.30 13.04 13.75
CA LEU A 12 32.21 12.07 13.58
C LEU A 12 32.84 10.75 13.15
N ALA A 13 33.01 9.85 14.11
CA ALA A 13 33.26 8.44 13.85
C ALA A 13 32.03 7.86 13.14
N VAL A 14 32.15 7.68 11.82
CA VAL A 14 31.20 6.90 11.03
C VAL A 14 31.30 5.45 11.49
N LEU A 15 30.37 5.03 12.33
CA LEU A 15 30.13 3.63 12.65
C LEU A 15 29.68 2.94 11.36
N THR A 16 30.63 2.37 10.62
CA THR A 16 30.37 1.45 9.52
C THR A 16 29.86 0.13 10.09
N ALA A 17 28.62 0.12 10.56
CA ALA A 17 27.91 -1.14 10.74
C ALA A 17 27.73 -1.75 9.33
N PRO A 18 28.08 -3.03 9.12
CA PRO A 18 27.71 -3.73 7.90
C PRO A 18 26.18 -3.88 7.92
N GLY A 19 25.48 -2.89 7.36
CA GLY A 19 24.08 -3.04 7.04
C GLY A 19 23.96 -4.15 6.02
N ALA A 20 23.38 -5.28 6.44
CA ALA A 20 22.84 -6.24 5.49
C ALA A 20 21.93 -5.42 4.55
N ALA A 21 22.33 -5.32 3.29
CA ALA A 21 21.47 -4.75 2.26
C ALA A 21 20.24 -5.65 2.22
N ALA A 22 19.17 -5.24 2.90
CA ALA A 22 17.88 -5.88 2.77
C ALA A 22 17.53 -5.76 1.28
N ASP A 23 17.42 -6.89 0.59
CA ASP A 23 16.99 -6.94 -0.79
C ASP A 23 15.73 -6.10 -0.92
N ALA A 24 15.81 -5.03 -1.72
CA ALA A 24 14.65 -4.18 -1.95
C ALA A 24 13.51 -5.07 -2.46
N PRO A 25 12.30 -4.99 -1.89
CA PRO A 25 11.20 -5.84 -2.30
C PRO A 25 10.99 -5.72 -3.80
N ALA A 26 10.88 -6.86 -4.48
CA ALA A 26 10.69 -6.89 -5.92
C ALA A 26 9.51 -6.00 -6.32
N LYS A 27 9.70 -5.18 -7.36
CA LYS A 27 8.65 -4.29 -7.83
C LYS A 27 7.43 -5.12 -8.25
N PRO A 28 6.21 -4.78 -7.78
CA PRO A 28 5.00 -5.46 -8.21
C PRO A 28 4.86 -5.44 -9.73
N LYS A 29 4.53 -6.60 -10.29
CA LYS A 29 4.22 -6.79 -11.70
C LYS A 29 2.73 -6.54 -11.94
N PRO A 30 2.30 -6.21 -13.17
CA PRO A 30 0.88 -6.06 -13.47
C PRO A 30 0.07 -7.31 -13.10
N GLN A 31 0.64 -8.51 -13.28
CA GLN A 31 0.00 -9.75 -12.87
C GLN A 31 -0.34 -9.76 -11.37
N ASP A 32 0.53 -9.21 -10.51
CA ASP A 32 0.25 -9.14 -9.08
C ASP A 32 -0.93 -8.19 -8.77
N ASP A 33 -1.20 -7.20 -9.63
CA ASP A 33 -2.36 -6.30 -9.50
C ASP A 33 -3.66 -7.01 -9.89
N ILE A 34 -3.71 -7.75 -11.01
CA ILE A 34 -4.95 -8.45 -11.41
C ILE A 34 -5.31 -9.59 -10.45
N GLU A 35 -4.31 -10.26 -9.87
CA GLU A 35 -4.50 -11.26 -8.84
C GLU A 35 -5.08 -10.65 -7.56
N CYS A 36 -4.62 -9.45 -7.18
CA CYS A 36 -5.19 -8.73 -6.04
C CYS A 36 -6.59 -8.18 -6.31
N ALA A 37 -6.92 -7.84 -7.55
CA ALA A 37 -8.30 -7.53 -7.91
C ALA A 37 -9.19 -8.77 -7.76
N ALA A 38 -8.79 -9.92 -8.28
CA ALA A 38 -9.54 -11.18 -8.11
C ALA A 38 -9.72 -11.55 -6.62
N TRP A 39 -8.65 -11.47 -5.83
CA TRP A 39 -8.70 -11.67 -4.39
C TRP A 39 -9.69 -10.73 -3.71
N ALA A 40 -9.62 -9.42 -3.97
CA ALA A 40 -10.53 -8.45 -3.36
C ALA A 40 -12.00 -8.73 -3.72
N SER A 41 -12.27 -9.13 -4.96
CA SER A 41 -13.62 -9.53 -5.39
C SER A 41 -14.13 -10.75 -4.63
N VAL A 42 -13.29 -11.78 -4.46
CA VAL A 42 -13.66 -13.00 -3.74
C VAL A 42 -13.83 -12.71 -2.25
N THR A 43 -12.88 -12.01 -1.62
CA THR A 43 -12.95 -11.67 -0.20
C THR A 43 -14.15 -10.78 0.11
N GLY A 44 -14.46 -9.80 -0.74
CA GLY A 44 -15.64 -8.95 -0.60
C GLY A 44 -16.97 -9.72 -0.65
N SER A 45 -17.01 -10.87 -1.34
CA SER A 45 -18.22 -11.72 -1.38
C SER A 45 -18.53 -12.42 -0.05
N TYR A 46 -17.53 -12.51 0.84
CA TYR A 46 -17.68 -13.05 2.20
C TYR A 46 -17.92 -11.95 3.25
N ALA A 47 -18.12 -10.70 2.83
CA ALA A 47 -18.26 -9.60 3.75
C ALA A 47 -19.53 -9.74 4.61
N GLU A 48 -19.40 -9.48 5.92
CA GLU A 48 -20.51 -9.60 6.88
C GLU A 48 -21.39 -8.34 6.91
N ASP A 49 -20.87 -7.21 6.44
CA ASP A 49 -21.56 -5.92 6.40
C ASP A 49 -21.17 -5.09 5.16
N ASP A 50 -21.99 -4.09 4.86
CA ASP A 50 -21.82 -3.21 3.70
C ASP A 50 -20.52 -2.41 3.75
N THR A 51 -20.04 -2.02 4.95
CA THR A 51 -18.82 -1.24 5.09
C THR A 51 -17.59 -2.06 4.70
N GLN A 52 -17.56 -3.31 5.11
CA GLN A 52 -16.52 -4.25 4.72
C GLN A 52 -16.62 -4.58 3.22
N GLY A 53 -17.83 -4.78 2.70
CA GLY A 53 -18.07 -4.98 1.26
C GLY A 53 -17.55 -3.82 0.42
N ASP A 54 -17.85 -2.58 0.82
CA ASP A 54 -17.39 -1.35 0.15
C ASP A 54 -15.87 -1.22 0.19
N SER A 55 -15.24 -1.56 1.31
CA SER A 55 -13.77 -1.56 1.44
C SER A 55 -13.11 -2.50 0.42
N PHE A 56 -13.67 -3.71 0.23
CA PHE A 56 -13.15 -4.64 -0.77
C PHE A 56 -13.51 -4.24 -2.20
N ALA A 57 -14.65 -3.59 -2.44
CA ALA A 57 -14.95 -2.98 -3.73
C ALA A 57 -13.95 -1.87 -4.10
N MET A 58 -13.53 -1.05 -3.13
CA MET A 58 -12.46 -0.08 -3.32
C MET A 58 -11.12 -0.76 -3.61
N ALA A 59 -10.78 -1.83 -2.87
CA ALA A 59 -9.57 -2.60 -3.12
C ALA A 59 -9.55 -3.20 -4.54
N PHE A 60 -10.67 -3.79 -4.99
CA PHE A 60 -10.83 -4.30 -6.35
C PHE A 60 -10.53 -3.21 -7.39
N ASN A 61 -11.19 -2.05 -7.27
CA ASN A 61 -11.00 -0.95 -8.22
C ASN A 61 -9.58 -0.38 -8.18
N TYR A 62 -8.97 -0.28 -6.99
CA TYR A 62 -7.60 0.18 -6.83
C TYR A 62 -6.61 -0.73 -7.58
N PHE A 63 -6.67 -2.04 -7.36
CA PHE A 63 -5.76 -2.97 -8.02
C PHE A 63 -6.05 -3.10 -9.52
N LEU A 64 -7.33 -3.13 -9.91
CA LEU A 64 -7.72 -3.18 -11.31
C LEU A 64 -7.23 -1.95 -12.09
N GLY A 65 -7.39 -0.75 -11.52
CA GLY A 65 -6.91 0.49 -12.14
C GLY A 65 -5.38 0.50 -12.31
N ARG A 66 -4.63 -0.05 -11.35
CA ARG A 66 -3.18 -0.22 -11.46
C ARG A 66 -2.78 -1.20 -12.56
N TYR A 67 -3.48 -2.32 -12.68
CA TYR A 67 -3.29 -3.25 -13.79
C TYR A 67 -3.52 -2.54 -15.13
N GLN A 68 -4.66 -1.86 -15.27
CA GLN A 68 -5.04 -1.18 -16.51
C GLN A 68 -4.06 -0.07 -16.89
N ALA A 69 -3.47 0.62 -15.91
CA ALA A 69 -2.47 1.65 -16.16
C ALA A 69 -1.19 1.12 -16.84
N VAL A 70 -0.92 -0.19 -16.77
CA VAL A 70 0.27 -0.83 -17.38
C VAL A 70 -0.10 -1.75 -18.53
N ALA A 71 -1.15 -2.55 -18.40
CA ALA A 71 -1.55 -3.58 -19.35
C ALA A 71 -2.66 -3.15 -20.32
N GLY A 72 -3.32 -2.01 -20.07
CA GLY A 72 -4.43 -1.49 -20.86
C GLY A 72 -5.81 -1.98 -20.39
N GLU A 73 -6.85 -1.61 -21.14
CA GLU A 73 -8.25 -1.78 -20.73
C GLU A 73 -8.77 -3.23 -20.86
N ASN A 74 -8.05 -4.10 -21.56
CA ASN A 74 -8.44 -5.50 -21.76
C ASN A 74 -7.95 -6.36 -20.58
N PHE A 75 -8.70 -6.34 -19.48
CA PHE A 75 -8.40 -7.12 -18.27
C PHE A 75 -9.25 -8.39 -18.09
N GLY A 76 -10.33 -8.54 -18.87
CA GLY A 76 -11.34 -9.59 -18.68
C GLY A 76 -10.73 -11.00 -18.59
N ASP A 77 -9.94 -11.40 -19.59
CA ASP A 77 -9.31 -12.73 -19.62
C ASP A 77 -8.35 -12.95 -18.44
N ALA A 78 -7.59 -11.92 -18.07
CA ALA A 78 -6.65 -11.99 -16.96
C ALA A 78 -7.37 -12.11 -15.60
N LEU A 79 -8.45 -11.35 -15.42
CA LEU A 79 -9.29 -11.43 -14.22
C LEU A 79 -9.99 -12.79 -14.13
N THR A 80 -10.58 -13.27 -15.23
CA THR A 80 -11.20 -14.61 -15.29
C THR A 80 -10.18 -15.69 -14.98
N ALA A 81 -8.95 -15.61 -15.51
CA ALA A 81 -7.90 -16.58 -15.20
C ALA A 81 -7.51 -16.56 -13.70
N ALA A 82 -7.40 -15.37 -13.10
CA ALA A 82 -7.09 -15.24 -11.68
C ALA A 82 -8.23 -15.77 -10.77
N LEU A 83 -9.49 -15.51 -11.12
CA LEU A 83 -10.65 -16.06 -10.42
C LEU A 83 -10.71 -17.58 -10.53
N ASN A 84 -10.50 -18.12 -11.74
CA ASN A 84 -10.45 -19.57 -11.95
C ASN A 84 -9.33 -20.24 -11.15
N ALA A 85 -8.19 -19.57 -10.97
CA ALA A 85 -7.09 -20.08 -10.16
C ALA A 85 -7.47 -20.18 -8.67
N ILE A 86 -8.21 -19.19 -8.14
CA ILE A 86 -8.74 -19.24 -6.77
C ILE A 86 -9.74 -20.40 -6.61
N ASP A 87 -10.65 -20.58 -7.57
CA ASP A 87 -11.68 -21.63 -7.55
C ASP A 87 -11.07 -23.05 -7.64
N THR A 88 -10.03 -23.20 -8.46
CA THR A 88 -9.40 -24.50 -8.72
C THR A 88 -8.49 -24.96 -7.57
N ASP A 89 -7.83 -24.03 -6.87
CA ASP A 89 -6.86 -24.34 -5.82
C ASP A 89 -7.04 -23.43 -4.59
N PRO A 90 -7.54 -23.96 -3.46
CA PRO A 90 -7.69 -23.20 -2.22
C PRO A 90 -6.38 -22.57 -1.72
N ALA A 91 -5.21 -23.14 -2.02
CA ALA A 91 -3.93 -22.56 -1.65
C ALA A 91 -3.62 -21.26 -2.43
N THR A 92 -4.24 -21.08 -3.60
CA THR A 92 -4.10 -19.86 -4.40
C THR A 92 -4.75 -18.67 -3.70
N TYR A 93 -5.92 -18.85 -3.07
CA TYR A 93 -6.54 -17.79 -2.26
C TYR A 93 -5.59 -17.31 -1.15
N GLU A 94 -5.01 -18.23 -0.39
CA GLU A 94 -4.12 -17.88 0.72
C GLU A 94 -2.84 -17.18 0.22
N ARG A 95 -2.27 -17.63 -0.89
CA ARG A 95 -1.14 -16.95 -1.54
C ARG A 95 -1.49 -15.52 -1.93
N TYR A 96 -2.66 -15.31 -2.56
CA TYR A 96 -3.10 -13.96 -2.92
C TYR A 96 -3.36 -13.11 -1.67
N ASN A 97 -4.00 -13.66 -0.65
CA ASN A 97 -4.23 -12.96 0.62
C ASN A 97 -2.92 -12.46 1.24
N GLN A 98 -1.90 -13.31 1.31
CA GLN A 98 -0.57 -12.95 1.84
C GLN A 98 0.11 -11.85 1.03
N ALA A 99 -0.08 -11.81 -0.29
CA ALA A 99 0.50 -10.79 -1.16
C ALA A 99 -0.31 -9.48 -1.17
N CYS A 100 -1.63 -9.56 -1.14
CA CYS A 100 -2.54 -8.46 -1.43
C CYS A 100 -2.96 -7.69 -0.18
N MET A 101 -3.19 -8.39 0.94
CA MET A 101 -3.58 -7.74 2.19
C MET A 101 -2.58 -6.68 2.66
N PRO A 102 -1.26 -6.94 2.70
CA PRO A 102 -0.29 -5.92 3.12
C PRO A 102 -0.27 -4.71 2.18
N ARG A 103 -0.48 -4.93 0.88
CA ARG A 103 -0.51 -3.86 -0.13
C ARG A 103 -1.74 -2.98 0.02
N TRP A 104 -2.89 -3.58 0.34
CA TRP A 104 -4.12 -2.85 0.63
C TRP A 104 -4.00 -2.04 1.94
N GLN A 105 -3.45 -2.64 2.99
CA GLN A 105 -3.18 -1.94 4.26
C GLN A 105 -2.23 -0.74 4.07
N ALA A 106 -1.15 -0.91 3.30
CA ALA A 106 -0.22 0.17 2.99
C ALA A 106 -0.90 1.30 2.20
N HIS A 107 -1.83 0.98 1.29
CA HIS A 107 -2.62 1.99 0.60
C HIS A 107 -3.55 2.75 1.55
N GLY A 108 -4.25 2.05 2.45
CA GLY A 108 -5.09 2.67 3.46
C GLY A 108 -4.31 3.62 4.39
N GLN A 109 -3.11 3.22 4.82
CA GLN A 109 -2.22 4.09 5.60
C GLN A 109 -1.80 5.34 4.82
N ALA A 110 -1.50 5.20 3.53
CA ALA A 110 -1.16 6.34 2.68
C ALA A 110 -2.36 7.29 2.49
N LEU A 111 -3.58 6.76 2.35
CA LEU A 111 -4.80 7.55 2.27
C LEU A 111 -5.06 8.32 3.58
N GLN A 112 -4.87 7.67 4.74
CA GLN A 112 -5.01 8.34 6.03
C GLN A 112 -3.99 9.46 6.19
N ALA A 113 -2.72 9.20 5.90
CA ALA A 113 -1.66 10.21 5.97
C ALA A 113 -1.94 11.40 5.03
N TRP A 114 -2.49 11.13 3.85
CA TRP A 114 -2.95 12.18 2.94
C TRP A 114 -4.14 12.95 3.53
N ALA A 115 -5.15 12.27 4.06
CA ALA A 115 -6.31 12.91 4.69
C ALA A 115 -5.90 13.83 5.85
N ASP A 116 -4.99 13.38 6.70
CA ASP A 116 -4.43 14.18 7.80
C ASP A 116 -3.69 15.43 7.28
N SER A 117 -3.00 15.31 6.14
CA SER A 117 -2.28 16.43 5.53
C SER A 117 -3.18 17.52 4.94
N VAL A 118 -4.40 17.17 4.53
CA VAL A 118 -5.34 18.10 3.86
C VAL A 118 -6.44 18.62 4.78
N SER A 119 -6.69 17.96 5.91
CA SER A 119 -7.77 18.34 6.84
C SER A 119 -7.44 19.60 7.66
N GLY A 120 -6.20 20.11 7.60
CA GLY A 120 -5.74 21.26 8.38
C GLY A 120 -5.72 20.97 9.90
N PRO A 121 -5.12 21.85 10.72
CA PRO A 121 -5.38 21.79 12.16
C PRO A 121 -6.88 22.02 12.37
N ALA A 122 -7.52 21.16 13.16
CA ALA A 122 -8.87 21.45 13.67
C ALA A 122 -8.83 22.87 14.23
N ALA A 123 -9.72 23.74 13.74
CA ALA A 123 -9.80 25.11 14.22
C ALA A 123 -9.85 25.06 15.75
N GLU A 124 -8.80 25.55 16.41
CA GLU A 124 -8.84 25.74 17.86
C GLU A 124 -10.02 26.67 18.13
N ASP A 125 -11.06 26.14 18.76
CA ASP A 125 -12.18 26.90 19.30
C ASP A 125 -11.59 27.99 20.20
N THR A 126 -11.39 29.17 19.63
CA THR A 126 -10.94 30.34 20.37
C THR A 126 -12.16 30.76 21.19
N PRO A 127 -12.15 30.66 22.53
CA PRO A 127 -13.29 31.06 23.32
C PRO A 127 -13.50 32.57 23.11
N GLU A 128 -14.66 32.96 22.56
CA GLU A 128 -15.08 34.36 22.58
C GLU A 128 -15.10 34.83 24.04
N SER A 129 -14.25 35.81 24.34
CA SER A 129 -14.14 36.48 25.65
C SER A 129 -15.10 37.66 25.72
#